data_AF-A0A3D0T8M3-F1
#
_entry.id   AF-A0A3D0T8M3-F1
#
_cell.length_a   1.000
_cell.length_b   1.000
_cell.length_c   1.000
_cell.angle_alpha   90.00
_cell.angle_beta   90.00
_cell.angle_gamma   90.00
#
_symmetry.space_group_name_H-M   'P 1'
#
loop_
_entity.id
_entity.type
_entity.pdbx_description
1 polymer ?
#
loop_
_entity_poly.entity_id
_entity_poly.type
_entity_poly.pdbx_seq_one_letter_code
_entity_poly.pdbx_strand_id
1 'polypeptide(L)'
;MSGKTIATIYFYIISAASLALIVIGIFNAVNFGINSTQYEKYPLHYPQGSCEGYPYKFGPYPAMETRVATPSADELEKQKQDCLKQENALSKQQKIDDLKNSITFTLIGTVLFLIHFPLARKQSRS
;
A
#
# COMPACT_ATOMS: atom_id res chain seq x y z
N MET A 1 20.16 16.41 32.95
CA MET A 1 19.19 17.07 32.05
C MET A 1 17.99 17.53 32.87
N SER A 2 17.48 18.74 32.63
CA SER A 2 16.24 19.17 33.30
C SER A 2 15.02 18.53 32.61
N GLY A 3 13.91 18.37 33.33
CA GLY A 3 12.66 17.84 32.76
C GLY A 3 12.18 18.63 31.54
N LYS A 4 12.48 19.94 31.48
CA LYS A 4 12.17 20.80 30.32
C LYS A 4 12.95 20.40 29.07
N THR A 5 14.24 20.06 29.21
CA THR A 5 15.07 19.59 28.10
C THR A 5 14.56 18.27 27.55
N ILE A 6 14.17 17.33 28.43
CA ILE A 6 13.60 16.04 28.06
C ILE A 6 12.29 16.22 27.29
N ALA A 7 11.39 17.05 27.79
CA ALA A 7 10.12 17.35 27.11
C ALA A 7 10.33 17.99 25.74
N THR A 8 11.25 18.94 25.63
CA THR A 8 11.56 19.62 24.36
C THR A 8 12.07 18.62 23.32
N ILE A 9 12.99 17.74 23.70
CA ILE A 9 13.51 16.68 22.82
C ILE A 9 12.38 15.76 22.38
N TYR A 10 11.52 15.32 23.31
CA TYR A 10 10.35 14.49 22.98
C TYR A 10 9.46 15.14 21.93
N PHE A 11 9.07 16.41 22.11
CA PHE A 11 8.19 17.09 21.15
C PHE A 11 8.84 17.23 19.77
N TYR A 12 10.15 17.52 19.69
CA TYR A 12 10.86 17.57 18.41
C TYR A 12 10.95 16.21 17.73
N ILE A 13 11.17 15.12 18.47
CA ILE A 13 11.18 13.77 17.91
C ILE A 13 9.81 13.43 17.32
N ILE A 14 8.73 13.69 18.05
CA ILE A 14 7.37 13.44 17.54
C ILE A 14 7.04 14.32 16.34
N SER A 15 7.46 15.59 16.34
CA SER A 15 7.30 16.49 15.19
C SER A 15 8.09 16.03 13.95
N ALA A 16 9.29 15.49 14.13
CA ALA A 16 10.07 14.95 13.03
C ALA A 16 9.41 13.67 12.46
N ALA A 17 8.95 12.76 13.33
CA ALA A 17 8.25 11.56 12.92
C ALA A 17 6.93 11.90 12.19
N SER A 18 6.17 12.86 12.70
CA SER A 18 4.91 13.27 12.08
C SER A 18 5.12 13.95 10.72
N LEU A 19 6.19 14.74 10.57
CA LEU A 19 6.58 15.29 9.27
C LEU A 19 6.92 14.16 8.26
N ALA A 20 7.64 13.13 8.70
CA ALA A 20 7.92 11.97 7.85
C ALA A 20 6.63 11.24 7.40
N LEU A 21 5.65 11.09 8.30
CA LEU A 21 4.34 10.52 7.96
C LEU A 21 3.59 11.35 6.91
N ILE A 22 3.64 12.69 7.02
CA ILE A 22 3.03 13.58 6.01
C ILE A 22 3.69 13.37 4.65
N VAL A 23 5.02 13.32 4.60
CA VAL A 23 5.76 13.10 3.34
C VAL A 23 5.39 11.75 2.71
N ILE A 24 5.34 10.68 3.50
CA ILE A 24 4.90 9.36 3.04
C ILE A 24 3.45 9.41 2.52
N GLY A 25 2.57 10.10 3.25
CA GLY A 25 1.17 10.29 2.87
C GLY A 25 1.02 10.99 1.52
N ILE A 26 1.78 12.06 1.27
CA ILE A 26 1.81 12.79 0.00
C ILE A 26 2.31 11.89 -1.12
N PHE A 27 3.40 11.15 -0.90
CA PHE A 27 3.95 10.23 -1.91
C PHE A 27 2.91 9.15 -2.30
N ASN A 28 2.23 8.58 -1.31
CA ASN A 28 1.16 7.60 -1.56
C ASN A 28 -0.04 8.22 -2.28
N ALA A 29 -0.41 9.47 -1.95
CA ALA A 29 -1.50 10.17 -2.64
C ALA A 29 -1.17 10.43 -4.11
N VAL A 30 0.07 10.85 -4.41
CA VAL A 30 0.55 11.05 -5.79
C VAL A 30 0.57 9.73 -6.54
N ASN A 31 1.12 8.67 -5.94
CA ASN A 31 1.14 7.34 -6.55
C ASN A 31 -0.28 6.83 -6.82
N PHE A 32 -1.20 7.00 -5.87
CA PHE A 32 -2.60 6.66 -6.07
C PHE A 32 -3.22 7.45 -7.23
N GLY A 33 -2.93 8.76 -7.32
CA GLY A 33 -3.37 9.61 -8.41
C GLY A 33 -2.87 9.14 -9.77
N ILE A 34 -1.58 8.84 -9.90
CA ILE A 34 -0.96 8.30 -11.11
C ILE A 34 -1.59 6.94 -11.45
N ASN A 35 -1.61 6.02 -10.49
CA ASN A 35 -2.12 4.66 -10.67
C ASN A 35 -3.61 4.61 -11.04
N SER A 36 -4.39 5.60 -10.60
CA SER A 36 -5.82 5.69 -10.92
C SER A 36 -6.13 6.46 -12.20
N THR A 37 -5.19 7.21 -12.79
CA THR A 37 -5.44 8.05 -13.97
C THR A 37 -4.68 7.60 -15.21
N GLN A 38 -3.47 7.06 -15.06
CA GLN A 38 -2.59 6.70 -16.18
C GLN A 38 -2.76 5.25 -16.64
N TYR A 39 -3.42 4.39 -15.85
CA TYR A 39 -3.61 2.98 -16.18
C TYR A 39 -5.10 2.65 -16.30
N GLU A 40 -5.45 1.87 -17.34
CA GLU A 40 -6.82 1.35 -17.51
C GLU A 40 -7.23 0.42 -16.37
N LYS A 41 -6.26 -0.31 -15.80
CA LYS A 41 -6.41 -1.14 -14.60
C LYS A 41 -5.43 -0.69 -13.54
N TYR A 42 -5.90 -0.58 -12.30
CA TYR A 42 -5.05 -0.20 -11.19
C TYR A 42 -3.94 -1.26 -11.01
N PRO A 43 -2.65 -0.89 -11.13
CA PRO A 43 -1.56 -1.84 -11.18
C PRO A 43 -1.38 -2.55 -9.83
N LEU A 44 -1.09 -3.84 -9.87
CA LEU A 44 -0.77 -4.61 -8.68
C LEU A 44 0.69 -4.41 -8.29
N HIS A 45 1.00 -4.25 -7.00
CA HIS A 45 2.38 -4.13 -6.50
C HIS A 45 3.22 -5.37 -6.83
N TYR A 46 2.58 -6.53 -6.79
CA TYR A 46 3.19 -7.81 -7.16
C TYR A 46 2.48 -8.33 -8.41
N PRO A 47 3.08 -8.18 -9.61
CA PRO A 47 2.47 -8.65 -10.84
C PRO A 47 2.38 -10.17 -10.80
N GLN A 48 1.17 -10.68 -10.69
CA GLN A 48 0.87 -12.11 -10.65
C GLN A 48 0.91 -12.71 -12.07
N GLY A 49 1.94 -12.54 -12.90
CA GLY A 49 1.98 -13.06 -14.29
C GLY A 49 0.78 -12.68 -15.20
N SER A 50 0.76 -13.04 -16.48
CA SER A 50 -0.42 -12.81 -17.33
C SER A 50 -1.43 -13.96 -17.18
N CYS A 51 -2.73 -13.67 -17.06
CA CYS A 51 -3.78 -14.72 -17.11
C CYS A 51 -3.88 -15.35 -18.52
N GLU A 52 -3.13 -14.83 -19.51
CA GLU A 52 -3.07 -15.34 -20.87
C GLU A 52 -2.01 -16.42 -21.08
N GLY A 53 -0.92 -16.41 -20.30
CA GLY A 53 0.20 -17.35 -20.48
C GLY A 53 0.16 -18.59 -19.57
N TYR A 54 -0.34 -18.45 -18.33
CA TYR A 54 -0.42 -19.54 -17.35
C TYR A 54 -1.66 -19.38 -16.46
N PRO A 55 -2.67 -20.27 -16.57
CA PRO A 55 -3.89 -20.20 -15.75
C PRO A 55 -3.69 -20.70 -14.30
N TYR A 56 -2.57 -21.37 -14.01
CA TYR A 56 -2.26 -21.92 -12.68
C TYR A 56 -1.47 -20.93 -11.82
N LYS A 57 -2.15 -19.94 -11.23
CA LYS A 57 -1.50 -18.96 -10.33
C LYS A 57 -1.74 -19.21 -8.85
N PHE A 58 -2.76 -19.99 -8.51
CA PHE A 58 -3.14 -20.28 -7.13
C PHE A 58 -3.42 -21.77 -6.97
N GLY A 59 -2.36 -22.56 -6.93
CA GLY A 59 -2.37 -23.98 -6.60
C GLY A 59 -0.96 -24.43 -6.24
N PRO A 60 -0.80 -25.46 -5.40
CA PRO A 60 0.53 -26.04 -5.18
C PRO A 60 1.13 -26.40 -6.54
N TYR A 61 2.39 -25.99 -6.77
CA TYR A 61 3.15 -26.48 -7.92
C TYR A 61 3.06 -28.00 -7.88
N PRO A 62 2.51 -28.67 -8.92
CA PRO A 62 2.46 -30.11 -8.91
C PRO A 62 3.90 -30.59 -8.78
N ALA A 63 4.15 -31.39 -7.73
CA ALA A 63 5.41 -32.10 -7.59
C ALA A 63 5.67 -32.79 -8.93
N MET A 64 6.87 -32.57 -9.45
CA MET A 64 7.29 -33.01 -10.78
C MET A 64 7.22 -34.54 -10.85
N GLU A 65 6.05 -35.08 -11.20
CA GLU A 65 5.79 -36.42 -11.73
C GLU A 65 4.28 -36.64 -11.82
N THR A 66 3.76 -36.57 -13.04
CA THR A 66 2.74 -37.47 -13.62
C THR A 66 2.28 -36.85 -14.93
N ARG A 67 1.93 -37.69 -15.91
CA ARG A 67 1.30 -37.25 -17.16
C ARG A 67 -0.03 -36.57 -16.82
N VAL A 68 -0.01 -35.26 -16.59
CA VAL A 68 -1.23 -34.47 -16.37
C VAL A 68 -1.95 -34.41 -17.70
N ALA A 69 -3.18 -34.93 -17.76
CA ALA A 69 -4.03 -34.75 -18.92
C ALA A 69 -4.13 -33.24 -19.19
N THR A 70 -3.82 -32.81 -20.42
CA THR A 70 -3.98 -31.42 -20.82
C THR A 70 -5.43 -31.00 -20.52
N PRO A 71 -5.65 -29.88 -19.81
CA PRO A 71 -7.01 -29.42 -19.50
C PRO A 71 -7.86 -29.33 -20.77
N SER A 72 -9.15 -29.65 -20.65
CA SER A 72 -10.09 -29.39 -21.73
C SER A 72 -10.19 -27.89 -22.01
N ALA A 73 -10.62 -27.52 -23.23
CA ALA A 73 -10.80 -26.12 -23.60
C ALA A 73 -11.74 -25.37 -22.63
N ASP A 74 -12.79 -26.06 -22.16
CA ASP A 74 -13.77 -25.52 -21.20
C ASP A 74 -13.16 -25.29 -19.81
N GLU A 75 -12.29 -26.20 -19.34
CA GLU A 75 -11.56 -26.03 -18.08
C GLU A 75 -10.56 -24.87 -18.16
N LEU A 76 -9.89 -24.70 -19.31
CA LEU A 76 -8.96 -23.60 -19.53
C LEU A 76 -9.69 -22.25 -19.53
N GLU A 77 -10.87 -22.18 -20.16
CA GLU A 77 -11.70 -20.98 -20.18
C GLU A 77 -12.21 -20.63 -18.77
N LYS A 78 -12.70 -21.61 -18.02
CA LYS A 78 -13.15 -21.41 -16.64
C LYS A 78 -12.01 -20.90 -15.75
N GLN A 79 -10.83 -21.49 -15.83
CA GLN A 79 -9.66 -21.03 -15.07
C GLN A 79 -9.23 -19.61 -15.46
N LYS A 80 -9.29 -19.27 -16.76
CA LYS A 80 -9.02 -17.91 -17.23
C LYS A 80 -10.02 -16.91 -16.62
N GLN A 81 -11.30 -17.24 -16.60
CA GLN A 81 -12.33 -16.39 -16.00
C GLN A 81 -12.12 -16.21 -14.49
N ASP A 82 -11.76 -17.27 -13.77
CA ASP A 82 -11.49 -17.20 -12.33
C ASP A 82 -10.21 -16.40 -12.02
N CYS A 83 -9.16 -16.55 -12.84
CA CYS A 83 -7.94 -15.72 -12.77
C CYS A 83 -8.27 -14.23 -12.93
N LEU A 84 -9.07 -13.87 -13.94
CA LEU A 84 -9.48 -12.48 -14.19
C LEU A 84 -10.34 -11.92 -13.04
N LYS A 85 -11.25 -12.71 -12.47
CA LYS A 85 -12.05 -12.30 -11.30
C LYS A 85 -11.15 -12.00 -10.10
N GLN A 86 -10.16 -12.85 -9.85
CA GLN A 86 -9.24 -12.68 -8.75
C GLN A 86 -8.32 -11.47 -8.95
N GLU A 87 -7.77 -11.26 -10.14
CA GLU A 87 -6.96 -10.09 -10.48
C GLU A 87 -7.74 -8.79 -10.26
N ASN A 88 -9.01 -8.77 -10.71
CA ASN A 88 -9.89 -7.62 -10.49
C ASN A 88 -10.20 -7.38 -9.00
N ALA A 89 -10.39 -8.44 -8.21
CA ALA A 89 -10.61 -8.32 -6.77
C ALA A 89 -9.37 -7.78 -6.04
N LEU A 90 -8.19 -8.29 -6.37
CA LEU A 90 -6.90 -7.83 -5.83
C LEU A 90 -6.65 -6.37 -6.21
N SER A 91 -6.91 -5.99 -7.45
CA SER A 91 -6.73 -4.61 -7.94
C SER A 91 -7.63 -3.64 -7.19
N LYS A 92 -8.90 -4.02 -6.94
CA LYS A 92 -9.83 -3.22 -6.13
C LYS A 92 -9.37 -3.10 -4.68
N GLN A 93 -8.93 -4.20 -4.07
CA GLN A 93 -8.45 -4.18 -2.68
C GLN A 93 -7.22 -3.28 -2.54
N GLN A 94 -6.24 -3.44 -3.43
CA GLN A 94 -5.02 -2.64 -3.39
C GLN A 94 -5.31 -1.14 -3.60
N LYS A 95 -6.23 -0.80 -4.51
CA LYS A 95 -6.69 0.58 -4.68
C LYS A 95 -7.26 1.16 -3.39
N ILE A 96 -8.05 0.39 -2.64
CA ILE A 96 -8.62 0.82 -1.35
C ILE A 96 -7.51 0.99 -0.30
N ASP A 97 -6.56 0.05 -0.25
CA ASP A 97 -5.45 0.10 0.70
C ASP A 97 -4.53 1.31 0.45
N ASP A 98 -4.22 1.61 -0.81
CA ASP A 98 -3.39 2.77 -1.17
C ASP A 98 -4.09 4.09 -0.83
N LEU A 99 -5.40 4.17 -1.09
CA LEU A 99 -6.21 5.32 -0.68
C LEU A 99 -6.23 5.46 0.86
N LYS A 100 -6.53 4.38 1.57
CA LYS A 100 -6.56 4.37 3.05
C LYS A 100 -5.22 4.79 3.63
N ASN A 101 -4.11 4.26 3.11
CA ASN A 101 -2.77 4.59 3.58
C ASN A 101 -2.43 6.05 3.32
N SER A 102 -2.73 6.56 2.12
CA SER A 102 -2.49 7.98 1.79
C SER A 102 -3.23 8.93 2.74
N ILE A 103 -4.51 8.66 3.02
CA ILE A 103 -5.32 9.46 3.94
C ILE A 103 -4.81 9.30 5.38
N THR A 104 -4.59 8.07 5.82
CA THR A 104 -4.24 7.76 7.22
C THR A 104 -2.91 8.41 7.60
N PHE A 105 -1.86 8.24 6.79
CA PHE A 105 -0.55 8.82 7.07
C PHE A 105 -0.57 10.34 7.00
N THR A 106 -1.23 10.91 6.00
CA THR A 106 -1.36 12.37 5.87
C THR A 106 -2.12 12.96 7.05
N LEU A 107 -3.26 12.38 7.43
CA LEU A 107 -4.11 12.90 8.49
C LEU A 107 -3.45 12.77 9.87
N ILE A 108 -2.95 11.59 10.22
CA ILE A 108 -2.27 11.36 11.50
C ILE A 108 -1.01 12.23 11.59
N GLY A 109 -0.20 12.26 10.54
CA GLY A 109 0.99 13.10 10.48
C GLY A 109 0.65 14.58 10.66
N THR A 110 -0.38 15.08 9.96
CA THR A 110 -0.82 16.48 10.07
C THR A 110 -1.29 16.82 11.48
N VAL A 111 -2.16 16.01 12.07
CA VAL A 111 -2.67 16.24 13.43
C VAL A 111 -1.54 16.24 14.45
N LEU A 112 -0.65 15.25 14.40
CA LEU A 112 0.48 15.16 15.32
C LEU A 112 1.43 16.35 15.15
N PHE A 113 1.74 16.75 13.92
CA PHE A 113 2.61 17.89 13.62
C PHE A 113 2.03 19.20 14.15
N LEU A 114 0.75 19.48 13.86
CA LEU A 114 0.07 20.70 14.29
C LEU A 114 -0.03 20.84 15.81
N ILE A 115 -0.06 19.72 16.55
CA ILE A 115 -0.07 19.74 18.02
C ILE A 115 1.36 19.84 18.59
N HIS A 116 2.26 18.95 18.17
CA HIS A 116 3.56 18.80 18.84
C HIS A 116 4.57 19.87 18.44
N PHE A 117 4.54 20.36 17.20
CA PHE A 117 5.53 21.33 16.72
C PHE A 117 5.39 22.71 17.39
N PRO A 118 4.18 23.28 17.55
CA PRO A 118 4.01 24.52 18.31
C PRO A 118 4.39 24.37 19.77
N LEU A 119 4.13 23.22 20.40
CA LEU A 119 4.52 22.93 21.78
C LEU A 119 6.04 22.87 21.93
N ALA A 120 6.74 22.16 21.02
CA ALA A 120 8.20 22.12 20.98
C ALA A 120 8.80 23.53 20.92
N ARG A 121 8.27 24.36 20.02
CA ARG A 121 8.75 25.74 19.81
C ARG A 121 8.47 26.66 21.01
N LYS A 122 7.35 26.47 21.71
CA LYS A 122 7.03 27.23 22.94
C LYS A 122 7.99 26.85 24.07
N GLN A 123 8.24 25.55 24.26
CA GLN A 123 9.13 25.06 25.32
C GLN A 123 10.60 25.37 25.06
N SER A 124 11.04 25.40 23.80
CA SER A 124 12.43 25.75 23.48
C SER A 124 12.74 27.25 23.66
N ARG A 125 11.72 28.10 23.82
CA ARG A 125 11.84 29.55 24.00
C ARG A 125 11.65 30.00 25.46
N SER A 126 11.36 29.08 26.38
CA SER A 126 11.10 29.30 27.81
C SER A 126 12.17 28.65 28.69
#